data_AF-A0A976DNB1-F1
#
_entry.id   AF-A0A976DNB1-F1
#
_cell.length_a   1.000
_cell.length_b   1.000
_cell.length_c   1.000
_cell.angle_alpha   90.00
_cell.angle_beta   90.00
_cell.angle_gamma   90.00
#
_symmetry.space_group_name_H-M   'P 1'
#
loop_
_entity.id
_entity.type
_entity.pdbx_description
1 polymer ?
#
loop_
_entity_poly.entity_id
_entity_poly.type
_entity_poly.pdbx_seq_one_letter_code
_entity_poly.pdbx_strand_id
1 'polypeptide(L)'
;LQELVTFWSGHFEKVVLIGPLPDFPKLDERILRFDKATIAALRPSFDASRRFLTVMAAIDTGAVTVIDPVPFYCADRPGCSVLSDGVPLSTDAWGHVSPHGAAIYARGLEASGVLPKIQP
;
A
#
# COMPACT_ATOMS: atom_id res chain seq x y z
N LEU A 1 15.94 0.44 -11.80
CA LEU A 1 14.77 -0.45 -11.62
C LEU A 1 14.88 -1.71 -12.48
N GLN A 2 15.08 -1.59 -13.80
CA GLN A 2 15.34 -2.76 -14.66
C GLN A 2 16.46 -3.66 -14.11
N GLU A 3 17.60 -3.08 -13.72
CA GLU A 3 18.71 -3.84 -13.12
C GLU A 3 18.31 -4.62 -11.85
N LEU A 4 17.49 -4.02 -10.98
CA LEU A 4 16.99 -4.67 -9.77
C LEU A 4 16.08 -5.85 -10.15
N VAL A 5 15.16 -5.64 -11.08
CA VAL A 5 14.21 -6.67 -11.54
C VAL A 5 14.94 -7.82 -12.22
N THR A 6 15.94 -7.52 -13.07
CA THR A 6 16.80 -8.52 -13.71
C THR A 6 17.61 -9.30 -12.68
N PHE A 7 18.19 -8.62 -11.68
CA PHE A 7 18.92 -9.31 -10.60
C PHE A 7 18.02 -10.31 -9.88
N TRP A 8 16.84 -9.87 -9.40
CA TRP A 8 15.96 -10.74 -8.62
C TRP A 8 15.38 -11.88 -9.48
N SER A 9 14.97 -11.59 -10.72
CA SER A 9 14.43 -12.60 -11.64
C SER A 9 15.47 -13.65 -12.06
N GLY A 10 16.76 -13.31 -12.03
CA GLY A 10 17.84 -14.26 -12.29
C GLY A 10 18.17 -15.19 -11.13
N HIS A 11 17.72 -14.88 -9.90
CA HIS A 11 18.06 -15.62 -8.68
C HIS A 11 16.87 -16.33 -8.04
N PHE A 12 15.64 -15.91 -8.33
CA PHE A 12 14.43 -16.43 -7.70
C PHE A 12 13.38 -16.80 -8.74
N GLU A 13 12.72 -17.94 -8.53
CA GLU A 13 11.61 -18.39 -9.39
C GLU A 13 10.37 -17.50 -9.27
N LYS A 14 10.20 -16.86 -8.11
CA LYS A 14 9.08 -15.96 -7.84
C LYS A 14 9.49 -14.82 -6.92
N VAL A 15 9.18 -13.61 -7.33
CA VAL A 15 9.40 -12.39 -6.57
C VAL A 15 8.09 -11.61 -6.50
N VAL A 16 7.71 -11.16 -5.32
CA VAL A 16 6.55 -10.30 -5.15
C VAL A 16 7.03 -8.91 -4.75
N LEU A 17 6.71 -7.92 -5.58
CA LEU A 17 7.01 -6.53 -5.32
C LEU A 17 5.70 -5.79 -5.01
N ILE A 18 5.57 -5.33 -3.77
CA ILE A 18 4.43 -4.53 -3.32
C ILE A 18 4.74 -3.06 -3.61
N GLY A 19 3.81 -2.39 -4.30
CA GLY A 19 3.94 -0.98 -4.63
C GLY A 19 3.77 -0.05 -3.42
N PRO A 20 3.91 1.27 -3.61
CA PRO A 20 3.68 2.26 -2.57
C PRO A 20 2.22 2.33 -2.13
N LEU A 21 2.00 2.55 -0.83
CA LEU A 21 0.69 2.92 -0.29
C LEU A 21 0.31 4.36 -0.68
N PRO A 22 -0.99 4.74 -0.54
CA PRO A 22 -1.39 6.13 -0.65
C PRO A 22 -0.77 6.98 0.48
N ASP A 23 -0.36 8.19 0.14
CA ASP A 23 0.19 9.15 1.11
C ASP A 23 -0.93 10.00 1.71
N PHE A 24 -0.80 10.38 2.98
CA PHE A 24 -1.71 11.31 3.64
C PHE A 24 -0.93 12.58 4.06
N PRO A 25 -0.93 13.63 3.22
CA PRO A 25 -0.08 14.79 3.47
C PRO A 25 -0.32 15.44 4.84
N LYS A 26 0.76 15.51 5.64
CA LYS A 26 0.78 16.05 7.00
C LYS A 26 -0.09 15.28 8.00
N LEU A 27 -0.30 13.97 7.82
CA LEU A 27 -1.13 13.16 8.70
C LEU A 27 -0.70 13.26 10.17
N ASP A 28 0.60 13.16 10.42
CA ASP A 28 1.25 13.30 11.73
C ASP A 28 0.88 14.63 12.40
N GLU A 29 1.02 15.76 11.69
CA GLU A 29 0.61 17.07 12.23
C GLU A 29 -0.90 17.15 12.45
N ARG A 30 -1.68 16.58 11.54
CA ARG A 30 -3.14 16.69 11.56
C ARG A 30 -3.75 15.88 12.70
N ILE A 31 -3.30 14.65 12.93
CA ILE A 31 -3.81 13.78 14.01
C ILE A 31 -3.68 14.45 15.38
N LEU A 32 -2.67 15.29 15.57
CA LEU A 32 -2.45 16.04 16.82
C LEU A 32 -3.32 17.29 16.96
N ARG A 33 -3.84 17.83 15.85
CA ARG A 33 -4.47 19.17 15.79
C ARG A 33 -5.95 19.16 15.50
N PHE A 34 -6.46 18.13 14.84
CA PHE A 34 -7.83 18.08 14.35
C PHE A 34 -8.61 16.91 14.95
N ASP A 35 -9.94 17.05 14.95
CA ASP A 35 -10.84 16.01 15.40
C ASP A 35 -10.89 14.81 14.43
N LYS A 36 -11.44 13.70 14.90
CA LYS A 36 -11.53 12.46 14.09
C LYS A 36 -12.35 12.65 12.81
N ALA A 37 -13.36 13.50 12.83
CA ALA A 37 -14.20 13.77 11.65
C ALA A 37 -13.38 14.44 10.53
N THR A 38 -12.55 15.42 10.89
CA THR A 38 -11.64 16.10 9.96
C THR A 38 -10.57 15.16 9.44
N ILE A 39 -10.01 14.30 10.30
CA ILE A 39 -9.02 13.28 9.89
C ILE A 39 -9.64 12.24 8.95
N ALA A 40 -10.86 11.79 9.22
CA ALA A 40 -11.58 10.85 8.35
C ALA A 40 -11.87 11.42 6.95
N ALA A 41 -12.03 12.75 6.84
CA ALA A 41 -12.31 13.43 5.58
C ALA A 41 -11.05 13.68 4.73
N LEU A 42 -9.85 13.38 5.23
CA LEU A 42 -8.61 13.55 4.48
C LEU A 42 -8.60 12.68 3.23
N ARG A 43 -8.22 13.29 2.12
CA ARG A 43 -8.04 12.60 0.84
C ARG A 43 -6.58 12.20 0.67
N PRO A 44 -6.29 10.92 0.40
CA PRO A 44 -4.92 10.52 0.12
C PRO A 44 -4.45 11.02 -1.24
N SER A 45 -3.12 11.08 -1.40
CA SER A 45 -2.46 11.17 -2.69
C SER A 45 -2.14 9.77 -3.21
N PHE A 46 -2.38 9.54 -4.50
CA PHE A 46 -2.05 8.30 -5.19
C PHE A 46 -0.89 8.46 -6.18
N ASP A 47 -0.18 9.59 -6.13
CA ASP A 47 0.85 9.93 -7.12
C ASP A 47 2.02 8.94 -7.10
N ALA A 48 2.48 8.55 -5.92
CA ALA A 48 3.57 7.58 -5.78
C ALA A 48 3.18 6.21 -6.37
N SER A 49 2.01 5.67 -5.99
CA SER A 49 1.49 4.41 -6.54
C SER A 49 1.32 4.48 -8.06
N ARG A 50 0.66 5.52 -8.59
CA ARG A 50 0.45 5.67 -10.04
C ARG A 50 1.75 5.76 -10.83
N ARG A 51 2.72 6.55 -10.36
CA ARG A 51 4.05 6.65 -11.01
C ARG A 51 4.77 5.32 -10.97
N PHE A 52 4.76 4.65 -9.82
CA PHE A 52 5.39 3.34 -9.66
C PHE A 52 4.81 2.31 -10.63
N LEU A 53 3.47 2.17 -10.67
CA LEU A 53 2.79 1.22 -11.57
C LEU A 53 3.02 1.55 -13.05
N THR A 54 3.06 2.84 -13.41
CA THR A 54 3.37 3.28 -14.77
C THR A 54 4.78 2.85 -15.19
N VAL A 55 5.77 3.00 -14.30
CA VAL A 55 7.16 2.59 -14.59
C VAL A 55 7.27 1.06 -14.65
N MET A 56 6.62 0.34 -13.74
CA MET A 56 6.63 -1.13 -13.75
C MET A 56 5.98 -1.71 -15.01
N ALA A 57 4.93 -1.07 -15.54
CA ALA A 57 4.28 -1.50 -16.78
C ALA A 57 5.16 -1.29 -18.03
N ALA A 58 6.22 -0.50 -17.94
CA ALA A 58 7.11 -0.17 -19.06
C ALA A 58 8.38 -1.05 -19.13
N ILE A 59 8.57 -1.97 -18.19
CA ILE A 59 9.77 -2.81 -18.10
C ILE A 59 9.43 -4.30 -18.18
N ASP A 60 10.39 -5.11 -18.59
CA ASP A 60 10.27 -6.57 -18.49
C ASP A 60 10.43 -6.97 -17.03
N THR A 61 9.35 -7.52 -16.46
CA THR A 61 9.28 -7.90 -15.05
C THR A 61 9.81 -9.30 -14.76
N GLY A 62 10.01 -10.15 -15.78
CA GLY A 62 10.46 -11.54 -15.58
C GLY A 62 9.64 -12.29 -14.52
N ALA A 63 10.31 -12.76 -13.47
CA ALA A 63 9.70 -13.50 -12.35
C ALA A 63 9.06 -12.58 -11.28
N VAL A 64 9.14 -11.26 -11.45
CA VAL A 64 8.56 -10.28 -10.52
C VAL A 64 7.08 -10.07 -10.82
N THR A 65 6.24 -10.39 -9.83
CA THR A 65 4.83 -10.01 -9.78
C THR A 65 4.69 -8.70 -9.02
N VAL A 66 4.07 -7.70 -9.64
CA VAL A 66 3.81 -6.40 -9.01
C VAL A 66 2.41 -6.38 -8.44
N ILE A 67 2.29 -5.97 -7.18
CA ILE A 67 1.02 -5.81 -6.49
C ILE A 67 0.76 -4.33 -6.24
N ASP A 68 -0.37 -3.81 -6.75
CA ASP A 68 -0.90 -2.52 -6.32
C ASP A 68 -1.53 -2.68 -4.92
N PRO A 69 -0.98 -2.07 -3.87
CA PRO A 69 -1.50 -2.23 -2.52
C PRO A 69 -2.77 -1.40 -2.27
N VAL A 70 -3.09 -0.45 -3.15
CA VAL A 70 -4.15 0.55 -2.94
C VAL A 70 -5.52 -0.08 -2.71
N PRO A 71 -5.98 -1.06 -3.52
CA PRO A 71 -7.28 -1.70 -3.30
C PRO A 71 -7.39 -2.39 -1.94
N PHE A 72 -6.29 -3.00 -1.46
CA PHE A 72 -6.30 -3.70 -0.15
C PHE A 72 -6.20 -2.74 1.01
N TYR A 73 -5.40 -1.68 0.88
CA TYR A 73 -5.33 -0.64 1.90
C TYR A 73 -6.68 0.07 1.98
N CYS A 74 -7.18 0.65 0.89
CA CYS A 74 -8.43 1.41 0.87
C CYS A 74 -9.66 0.56 1.18
N ALA A 75 -9.67 -0.71 0.72
CA ALA A 75 -10.82 -1.60 0.79
C ALA A 75 -12.10 -0.89 0.33
N ASP A 76 -13.24 -1.18 0.96
CA ASP A 76 -14.53 -0.55 0.65
C ASP A 76 -14.73 0.81 1.36
N ARG A 77 -13.67 1.40 1.94
CA ARG A 77 -13.82 2.62 2.75
C ARG A 77 -14.07 3.84 1.85
N PRO A 78 -15.14 4.61 2.09
CA PRO A 78 -15.44 5.80 1.32
C PRO A 78 -14.25 6.77 1.28
N GLY A 79 -13.81 7.10 0.07
CA GLY A 79 -12.71 8.05 -0.12
C GLY A 79 -11.35 7.58 0.34
N CYS A 80 -11.18 6.29 0.66
CA CYS A 80 -9.96 5.72 1.23
C CYS A 80 -9.52 6.44 2.52
N SER A 81 -10.45 6.55 3.48
CA SER A 81 -10.17 7.11 4.80
C SER A 81 -8.96 6.44 5.47
N VAL A 82 -8.13 7.28 6.09
CA VAL A 82 -6.98 6.88 6.95
C VAL A 82 -7.41 6.35 8.31
N LEU A 83 -8.71 6.43 8.62
CA LEU A 83 -9.31 5.84 9.82
C LEU A 83 -10.20 4.65 9.44
N SER A 84 -10.15 3.59 10.25
CA SER A 84 -11.19 2.57 10.35
C SER A 84 -11.75 2.60 11.75
N ASP A 85 -13.08 2.68 11.89
CA ASP A 85 -13.76 2.72 13.19
C ASP A 85 -13.19 3.77 14.17
N GLY A 86 -12.71 4.89 13.62
CA GLY A 86 -12.09 5.98 14.38
C GLY A 86 -10.67 5.69 14.90
N VAL A 87 -10.01 4.64 14.39
CA VAL A 87 -8.63 4.24 14.69
C VAL A 87 -7.73 4.50 13.47
N PRO A 88 -6.57 5.17 13.62
CA PRO A 88 -5.64 5.41 12.51
C PRO A 88 -5.05 4.13 11.92
N LEU A 89 -5.01 4.07 10.59
CA LEU A 89 -4.39 3.00 9.80
C LEU A 89 -2.93 3.30 9.46
N SER A 90 -2.55 4.57 9.50
CA SER A 90 -1.18 5.02 9.31
C SER A 90 -0.72 5.84 10.51
N THR A 91 0.56 5.74 10.85
CA THR A 91 1.17 6.44 11.99
C THR A 91 1.70 7.81 11.61
N ASP A 92 2.00 8.05 10.34
CA ASP A 92 2.55 9.30 9.84
C ASP A 92 2.17 9.60 8.39
N ALA A 93 2.66 10.73 7.88
CA ALA A 93 2.41 11.20 6.52
C ALA A 93 3.11 10.36 5.44
N TRP A 94 4.04 9.48 5.81
CA TRP A 94 4.89 8.70 4.90
C TRP A 94 4.34 7.30 4.62
N GLY A 95 3.15 7.00 5.14
CA GLY A 95 2.47 5.73 4.86
C GLY A 95 2.93 4.58 5.73
N HIS A 96 3.68 4.83 6.82
CA HIS A 96 3.92 3.77 7.81
C HIS A 96 2.59 3.31 8.39
N VAL A 97 2.30 2.02 8.26
CA VAL A 97 1.04 1.44 8.73
C VAL A 97 1.06 1.22 10.23
N SER A 98 -0.02 1.59 10.90
CA SER A 98 -0.24 1.21 12.30
C SER A 98 -0.45 -0.31 12.40
N PRO A 99 -0.33 -0.92 13.59
CA PRO A 99 -0.67 -2.34 13.76
C PRO A 99 -2.10 -2.67 13.30
N HIS A 100 -3.04 -1.74 13.51
CA HIS A 100 -4.42 -1.89 13.03
C HIS A 100 -4.50 -1.81 11.50
N GLY A 101 -3.80 -0.85 10.89
CA GLY A 101 -3.68 -0.73 9.43
C GLY A 101 -3.06 -1.96 8.78
N ALA A 102 -1.97 -2.48 9.37
CA ALA A 102 -1.32 -3.70 8.91
C ALA A 102 -2.29 -4.90 8.95
N ALA A 103 -3.09 -5.04 10.00
CA ALA A 103 -4.06 -6.13 10.10
C ALA A 103 -5.19 -6.02 9.06
N ILE A 104 -5.70 -4.81 8.77
CA ILE A 104 -6.69 -4.61 7.70
C ILE A 104 -6.08 -4.93 6.32
N TYR A 105 -4.89 -4.38 6.07
CA TYR A 105 -4.18 -4.58 4.81
C TYR A 105 -3.86 -6.06 4.56
N ALA A 106 -3.36 -6.77 5.59
CA ALA A 106 -3.05 -8.20 5.51
C ALA A 106 -4.28 -9.04 5.19
N ARG A 107 -5.44 -8.76 5.81
CA ARG A 107 -6.70 -9.46 5.48
C ARG A 107 -7.11 -9.25 4.03
N GLY A 108 -6.96 -8.03 3.51
CA GLY A 108 -7.25 -7.73 2.10
C GLY A 108 -6.32 -8.49 1.15
N LEU A 109 -5.02 -8.51 1.45
CA LEU A 109 -4.04 -9.28 0.68
C LEU A 109 -4.32 -10.80 0.73
N GLU A 110 -4.61 -11.36 1.89
CA GLU A 110 -4.94 -12.78 2.04
C GLU A 110 -6.21 -13.15 1.26
N ALA A 111 -7.27 -12.35 1.39
CA ALA A 111 -8.54 -12.58 0.70
C ALA A 111 -8.43 -12.48 -0.83
N SER A 112 -7.47 -11.69 -1.33
CA SER A 112 -7.24 -11.52 -2.77
C SER A 112 -6.67 -12.77 -3.45
N GLY A 113 -6.03 -13.67 -2.69
CA GLY A 113 -5.30 -14.82 -3.25
C GLY A 113 -4.08 -14.44 -4.10
N VAL A 114 -3.69 -13.15 -4.14
CA VAL A 114 -2.59 -12.65 -4.97
C VAL A 114 -1.23 -13.11 -4.43
N LEU A 115 -1.12 -13.28 -3.11
CA LEU A 115 0.06 -13.91 -2.52
C LEU A 115 -0.03 -15.43 -2.75
N PRO A 116 1.03 -16.08 -3.28
CA PRO A 116 1.10 -17.53 -3.24
C PRO A 116 0.91 -17.98 -1.79
N LYS A 117 0.10 -19.03 -1.57
CA LYS A 117 0.09 -19.70 -0.27
C LYS A 117 1.53 -20.13 0.00
N ILE A 118 2.20 -19.46 0.93
CA ILE A 118 3.51 -19.89 1.41
C ILE A 118 3.22 -21.20 2.14
N GLN A 119 3.38 -22.31 1.44
CA GLN A 119 3.36 -23.62 2.10
C GLN A 119 4.59 -23.66 3.01
N PRO A 120 4.43 -24.06 4.29
CA PRO A 120 5.55 -24.20 5.20
C PRO A 120 6.53 -25.28 4.75
#